data_AF-A0A0U2ZH09-F1
#
_entry.id   AF-A0A0U2ZH09-F1
#
_cell.length_a   1.000
_cell.length_b   1.000
_cell.length_c   1.000
_cell.angle_alpha   90.00
_cell.angle_beta   90.00
_cell.angle_gamma   90.00
#
_symmetry.space_group_name_H-M   'P 1'
#
loop_
_entity.id
_entity.type
_entity.pdbx_description
1 polymer ?
#
loop_
_entity_poly.entity_id
_entity_poly.type
_entity_poly.pdbx_seq_one_letter_code
_entity_poly.pdbx_strand_id
1 'polypeptide(L)'
;MKHLIALAIKFVIITLVLLVILTWAFDVSFMNTLMISLALTALSYAIGDILIFLNAGKPGNQSTRNTIATFTDFIMALAVILLIGWLLTGEFAAMVAPALTSALVLSAGEWFFHQYVDRSVVPWYNEYKSAKS
;
A
#
# COMPACT_ATOMS: atom_id res chain seq x y z
N MET A 1 -5.29 16.44 12.38
CA MET A 1 -6.14 16.83 11.22
C MET A 1 -5.57 16.36 9.88
N LYS A 2 -4.31 16.64 9.52
CA LYS A 2 -3.74 16.24 8.22
C LYS A 2 -3.62 14.71 8.01
N HIS A 3 -3.29 13.95 9.06
CA HIS A 3 -3.18 12.48 8.99
C HIS A 3 -4.50 11.77 8.72
N LEU A 4 -5.61 12.27 9.29
CA LEU A 4 -6.94 11.70 9.06
C LEU A 4 -7.39 11.88 7.60
N ILE A 5 -7.10 13.04 7.00
CA ILE A 5 -7.40 13.30 5.59
C ILE A 5 -6.55 12.41 4.69
N ALA A 6 -5.25 12.27 4.97
CA ALA A 6 -4.36 11.39 4.22
C ALA A 6 -4.81 9.91 4.31
N LEU A 7 -5.20 9.45 5.50
CA LEU A 7 -5.73 8.11 5.71
C LEU A 7 -7.03 7.87 4.93
N ALA A 8 -7.95 8.85 4.92
CA ALA A 8 -9.19 8.77 4.17
C ALA A 8 -8.95 8.68 2.66
N ILE A 9 -8.02 9.46 2.11
CA ILE A 9 -7.65 9.37 0.69
C ILE A 9 -7.03 8.00 0.37
N LYS A 10 -6.12 7.50 1.23
CA LYS A 10 -5.52 6.17 1.08
C LYS A 10 -6.59 5.08 1.08
N PHE A 11 -7.54 5.15 2.01
CA PHE A 11 -8.68 4.24 2.09
C PHE A 11 -9.50 4.24 0.80
N VAL A 12 -9.84 5.42 0.26
CA VAL A 12 -10.63 5.52 -0.99
C VAL A 12 -9.88 4.89 -2.16
N ILE A 13 -8.60 5.18 -2.33
CA ILE A 13 -7.79 4.61 -3.42
C ILE A 13 -7.70 3.09 -3.30
N ILE A 14 -7.36 2.57 -2.12
CA ILE A 14 -7.29 1.13 -1.86
C ILE A 14 -8.65 0.48 -2.15
N THR A 15 -9.74 1.07 -1.66
CA THR A 15 -11.09 0.53 -1.86
C THR A 15 -11.47 0.47 -3.33
N LEU A 16 -11.19 1.53 -4.10
CA LEU A 16 -11.49 1.54 -5.54
C LEU A 16 -10.73 0.45 -6.29
N VAL A 17 -9.43 0.28 -5.99
CA VAL A 17 -8.63 -0.79 -6.60
C VAL A 17 -9.15 -2.17 -6.21
N LEU A 18 -9.45 -2.38 -4.92
CA LEU A 18 -9.94 -3.68 -4.44
C LEU A 18 -11.36 -4.00 -4.92
N LEU A 19 -12.23 -3.00 -5.13
CA LEU A 19 -13.54 -3.24 -5.74
C LEU A 19 -13.42 -3.78 -7.17
N VAL A 20 -12.50 -3.22 -7.97
CA VAL A 20 -12.25 -3.71 -9.33
C VAL A 20 -11.69 -5.12 -9.30
N ILE A 21 -10.73 -5.40 -8.42
CA ILE A 21 -10.08 -6.71 -8.39
C ILE A 21 -10.96 -7.73 -7.67
N LEU A 22 -11.18 -7.55 -6.37
CA LEU A 22 -11.89 -8.53 -5.54
C LEU A 22 -13.35 -8.68 -5.96
N THR A 23 -14.11 -7.59 -6.08
CA THR A 23 -15.55 -7.69 -6.39
C THR A 23 -15.82 -7.96 -7.86
N TRP A 24 -15.25 -7.18 -8.78
CA TRP A 24 -15.59 -7.35 -10.20
C TRP A 24 -14.85 -8.51 -10.88
N ALA A 25 -13.58 -8.73 -10.58
CA ALA A 25 -12.81 -9.78 -11.26
C ALA A 25 -12.88 -11.15 -10.57
N PHE A 26 -13.04 -11.18 -9.24
CA PHE A 26 -13.00 -12.43 -8.44
C PHE A 26 -14.30 -12.72 -7.67
N ASP A 27 -15.36 -11.94 -7.87
CA ASP A 27 -16.69 -12.15 -7.28
C ASP A 27 -16.71 -12.19 -5.73
N VAL A 28 -15.75 -11.53 -5.08
CA VAL A 28 -15.77 -11.33 -3.63
C VAL A 28 -16.84 -10.28 -3.30
N SER A 29 -17.74 -10.61 -2.38
CA SER A 29 -18.85 -9.72 -2.03
C SER A 29 -18.39 -8.29 -1.72
N PHE A 30 -19.20 -7.31 -2.11
CA PHE A 30 -18.91 -5.89 -1.88
C PHE A 30 -18.61 -5.59 -0.41
N MET A 31 -19.39 -6.17 0.51
CA MET A 31 -19.21 -5.94 1.95
C MET A 31 -17.89 -6.52 2.45
N ASN A 32 -17.50 -7.73 2.02
CA ASN A 32 -16.21 -8.32 2.39
C ASN A 32 -15.05 -7.49 1.83
N THR A 33 -15.19 -7.03 0.58
CA THR A 33 -14.18 -6.16 -0.06
C THR A 33 -13.99 -4.85 0.69
N LEU A 34 -15.08 -4.23 1.16
CA LEU A 34 -15.03 -3.01 1.97
C LEU A 34 -14.34 -3.25 3.32
N MET A 35 -14.65 -4.37 4.00
CA MET A 35 -14.00 -4.75 5.25
C MET A 35 -12.51 -5.03 5.08
N ILE A 36 -12.12 -5.72 4.01
CA ILE A 36 -10.71 -5.97 3.67
C ILE A 36 -9.99 -4.65 3.40
N SER A 37 -10.61 -3.74 2.63
CA SER A 37 -10.03 -2.42 2.31
C SER A 37 -9.80 -1.59 3.57
N LEU A 38 -10.75 -1.65 4.52
CA LEU A 38 -10.65 -0.94 5.79
C LEU A 38 -9.52 -1.52 6.65
N ALA A 39 -9.46 -2.86 6.77
CA ALA A 39 -8.42 -3.55 7.51
C ALA A 39 -7.03 -3.28 6.93
N LEU A 40 -6.89 -3.36 5.61
CA LEU A 40 -5.62 -3.06 4.92
C LEU A 40 -5.18 -1.62 5.14
N THR A 41 -6.10 -0.66 5.05
CA THR A 41 -5.76 0.75 5.28
C THR A 41 -5.32 1.00 6.72
N ALA A 42 -6.05 0.44 7.69
CA ALA A 42 -5.70 0.58 9.10
C ALA A 42 -4.33 -0.05 9.42
N LEU A 43 -4.07 -1.26 8.91
CA LEU A 43 -2.83 -1.99 9.18
C LEU A 43 -1.63 -1.41 8.42
N SER A 44 -1.80 -1.00 7.16
CA SER A 44 -0.73 -0.34 6.40
C SER A 44 -0.34 1.01 7.01
N TYR A 45 -1.29 1.78 7.55
CA TYR A 45 -0.99 3.01 8.27
C TYR A 45 -0.26 2.74 9.59
N ALA A 46 -0.73 1.77 10.37
CA ALA A 46 -0.13 1.45 11.68
C ALA A 46 1.28 0.84 11.55
N ILE A 47 1.51 0.01 10.54
CA ILE A 47 2.74 -0.78 10.37
C ILE A 47 3.61 -0.17 9.30
N GLY A 48 3.12 0.00 8.07
CA GLY A 48 3.91 0.49 6.93
C GLY A 48 4.36 1.93 7.11
N ASP A 49 3.41 2.86 7.26
CA ASP A 49 3.72 4.29 7.25
C ASP A 49 4.59 4.70 8.47
N ILE A 50 4.33 4.16 9.66
CA ILE A 50 5.13 4.47 10.87
C ILE A 50 6.54 3.84 10.80
N LEU A 51 6.68 2.60 10.34
CA LEU A 51 7.99 1.94 10.24
C LEU A 51 8.86 2.57 9.15
N ILE A 52 8.26 3.00 8.03
CA ILE A 52 8.97 3.76 7.00
C ILE A 52 9.41 5.12 7.56
N PHE A 53 8.54 5.86 8.26
CA PHE A 53 8.94 7.14 8.86
C PHE A 53 10.04 7.02 9.92
N LEU A 54 10.13 5.89 10.63
CA LEU A 54 11.14 5.67 11.68
C LEU A 54 12.46 5.06 11.17
N ASN A 55 12.44 4.26 10.11
CA ASN A 55 13.62 3.46 9.70
C ASN A 55 14.07 3.67 8.25
N ALA A 56 13.42 4.53 7.46
CA ALA A 56 13.73 4.64 6.04
C ALA A 56 14.95 5.52 5.73
N GLY A 57 16.13 4.93 6.01
CA GLY A 57 17.36 5.09 5.25
C GLY A 57 18.08 6.42 5.37
N LYS A 58 19.39 6.37 5.58
CA LYS A 58 20.28 7.53 5.36
C LYS A 58 19.96 8.14 3.97
N PRO A 59 19.92 9.48 3.83
CA PRO A 59 19.55 10.20 2.60
C PRO A 59 20.31 9.82 1.30
N GLY A 60 21.34 8.97 1.39
CA GLY A 60 22.18 8.56 0.28
C GLY A 60 21.52 7.64 -0.75
N ASN A 61 20.43 6.91 -0.46
CA ASN A 61 19.92 5.88 -1.38
C ASN A 61 18.39 5.76 -1.49
N GLN A 62 17.79 6.74 -2.16
CA GLN A 62 16.35 6.90 -2.35
C GLN A 62 15.68 5.80 -3.18
N SER A 63 16.37 5.29 -4.21
CA SER A 63 15.87 4.16 -5.01
C SER A 63 15.71 2.91 -4.16
N THR A 64 16.67 2.64 -3.27
CA THR A 64 16.59 1.52 -2.32
C THR A 64 15.44 1.71 -1.34
N ARG A 65 15.22 2.94 -0.85
CA ARG A 65 14.14 3.25 0.08
C ARG A 65 12.76 3.02 -0.54
N ASN A 66 12.52 3.54 -1.74
CA ASN A 66 11.25 3.38 -2.44
C ASN A 66 11.01 1.91 -2.79
N THR A 67 12.06 1.16 -3.15
CA THR A 67 11.95 -0.29 -3.40
C THR A 67 11.58 -1.06 -2.14
N ILE A 68 12.20 -0.75 -0.99
CA ILE A 68 11.87 -1.38 0.30
C ILE A 68 10.44 -1.04 0.73
N ALA A 69 10.00 0.21 0.57
CA ALA A 69 8.64 0.63 0.87
C ALA A 69 7.63 -0.16 0.03
N THR A 70 7.77 -0.13 -1.30
CA THR A 70 6.91 -0.89 -2.22
C THR A 70 6.88 -2.39 -1.91
N PHE A 71 8.02 -2.99 -1.58
CA PHE A 71 8.07 -4.41 -1.20
C PHE A 71 7.35 -4.70 0.13
N THR A 72 7.46 -3.78 1.09
CA THR A 72 6.73 -3.86 2.36
C THR A 72 5.23 -3.74 2.13
N ASP A 73 4.80 -2.80 1.30
CA ASP A 73 3.39 -2.61 0.96
C ASP A 73 2.83 -3.81 0.20
N PHE A 74 3.61 -4.43 -0.69
CA PHE A 74 3.26 -5.68 -1.35
C PHE A 74 2.99 -6.80 -0.35
N ILE A 75 3.92 -7.05 0.59
CA ILE A 75 3.75 -8.11 1.61
C ILE A 75 2.56 -7.80 2.50
N MET A 76 2.40 -6.54 2.92
CA MET A 76 1.27 -6.12 3.76
C MET A 76 -0.07 -6.32 3.05
N ALA A 77 -0.19 -5.90 1.80
CA ALA A 77 -1.39 -6.12 1.00
C ALA A 77 -1.69 -7.61 0.84
N LEU A 78 -0.69 -8.42 0.48
CA LEU A 78 -0.85 -9.85 0.31
C LEU A 78 -1.32 -10.53 1.61
N ALA A 79 -0.62 -10.28 2.71
CA ALA A 79 -0.90 -10.92 4.00
C ALA A 79 -2.28 -10.53 4.53
N VAL A 80 -2.65 -9.24 4.47
CA VAL A 80 -3.92 -8.76 5.02
C VAL A 80 -5.09 -9.22 4.16
N ILE A 81 -5.01 -9.11 2.82
CA ILE A 81 -6.11 -9.54 1.95
C ILE A 81 -6.33 -11.04 2.08
N LEU A 82 -5.24 -11.82 2.14
CA LEU A 82 -5.33 -13.27 2.28
C LEU A 82 -5.91 -13.68 3.65
N LEU A 83 -5.41 -13.11 4.74
CA LEU A 83 -5.86 -13.44 6.09
C LEU A 83 -7.30 -12.99 6.33
N ILE A 84 -7.59 -11.71 6.10
CA ILE A 84 -8.93 -11.15 6.35
C ILE A 84 -9.95 -11.74 5.37
N GLY A 85 -9.57 -11.90 4.10
CA GLY A 85 -10.43 -12.56 3.12
C GLY A 85 -10.76 -13.99 3.50
N TRP A 86 -9.78 -14.77 3.97
CA TRP A 86 -10.03 -16.13 4.47
C TRP A 86 -10.97 -16.12 5.67
N LEU A 87 -10.76 -15.23 6.64
CA LEU A 87 -11.63 -15.13 7.82
C LEU A 87 -13.08 -14.77 7.48
N LEU A 88 -13.29 -13.94 6.44
CA LEU A 88 -14.62 -13.49 6.03
C LEU A 88 -15.34 -14.46 5.08
N THR A 89 -14.59 -15.25 4.29
CA THR A 89 -15.16 -16.14 3.27
C THR A 89 -15.16 -17.61 3.67
N GLY A 90 -14.28 -18.00 4.60
CA GLY A 90 -14.01 -19.40 4.93
C GLY A 90 -13.12 -20.14 3.93
N GLU A 91 -12.78 -19.52 2.80
CA GLU A 91 -12.17 -20.18 1.63
C GLU A 91 -10.76 -19.66 1.35
N PHE A 92 -9.75 -20.22 2.05
CA PHE A 92 -8.36 -19.76 1.92
C PHE A 92 -7.83 -19.87 0.48
N ALA A 93 -8.05 -21.02 -0.17
CA ALA A 93 -7.53 -21.29 -1.51
C ALA A 93 -8.10 -20.32 -2.56
N ALA A 94 -9.39 -19.98 -2.45
CA ALA A 94 -10.05 -19.02 -3.34
C ALA A 94 -9.50 -17.60 -3.20
N MET A 95 -8.95 -17.25 -2.03
CA MET A 95 -8.39 -15.92 -1.76
C MET A 95 -6.94 -15.73 -2.22
N VAL A 96 -6.22 -16.80 -2.58
CA VAL A 96 -4.81 -16.72 -2.99
C VAL A 96 -4.63 -15.86 -4.25
N ALA A 97 -5.36 -16.17 -5.32
CA ALA A 97 -5.26 -15.43 -6.58
C ALA A 97 -5.74 -13.97 -6.48
N PRO A 98 -6.89 -13.66 -5.84
CA PRO A 98 -7.32 -12.28 -5.59
C PRO A 98 -6.31 -11.49 -4.75
N ALA A 99 -5.74 -12.08 -3.70
CA ALA A 99 -4.77 -11.42 -2.83
C ALA A 99 -3.46 -11.11 -3.55
N LEU A 100 -2.90 -12.07 -4.30
CA LEU A 100 -1.69 -11.86 -5.09
C LEU A 100 -1.89 -10.79 -6.17
N THR A 101 -2.99 -10.86 -6.92
CA THR A 101 -3.31 -9.87 -7.96
C THR A 101 -3.45 -8.48 -7.37
N SER A 102 -4.18 -8.35 -6.26
CA SER A 102 -4.38 -7.09 -5.57
C SER A 102 -3.07 -6.50 -5.03
N ALA A 103 -2.23 -7.33 -4.41
CA ALA A 103 -0.94 -6.90 -3.87
C ALA A 103 -0.01 -6.39 -4.99
N LEU A 104 0.04 -7.07 -6.14
CA LEU A 104 0.82 -6.62 -7.30
C LEU A 104 0.34 -5.27 -7.84
N VAL A 105 -0.98 -5.10 -8.02
CA VAL A 105 -1.54 -3.86 -8.56
C VAL A 105 -1.35 -2.68 -7.59
N LEU A 106 -1.63 -2.89 -6.30
CA LEU A 106 -1.48 -1.86 -5.28
C LEU A 106 -0.01 -1.40 -5.15
N SER A 107 0.91 -2.34 -5.00
CA SER A 107 2.34 -2.03 -4.87
C SER A 107 2.93 -1.36 -6.11
N ALA A 108 2.52 -1.79 -7.31
CA ALA A 108 2.91 -1.11 -8.55
C ALA A 108 2.44 0.36 -8.57
N GLY A 109 1.18 0.61 -8.18
CA GLY A 109 0.64 1.97 -8.09
C GLY A 109 1.36 2.84 -7.05
N GLU A 110 1.69 2.26 -5.89
CA GLU A 110 2.34 2.96 -4.78
C GLU A 110 3.79 3.34 -5.12
N TRP A 111 4.50 2.54 -5.91
CA TRP A 111 5.83 2.89 -6.43
C TRP A 111 5.83 4.17 -7.28
N PHE A 112 4.84 4.32 -8.18
CA PHE A 112 4.69 5.55 -8.97
C PHE A 112 4.38 6.76 -8.07
N PHE A 113 3.56 6.56 -7.04
CA PHE A 113 3.23 7.60 -6.07
C PHE A 113 4.49 8.08 -5.31
N HIS A 114 5.34 7.17 -4.83
CA HIS A 114 6.60 7.54 -4.19
C HIS A 114 7.51 8.34 -5.12
N GLN A 115 7.62 7.93 -6.39
CA GLN A 115 8.44 8.63 -7.37
C GLN A 115 7.91 10.05 -7.69
N TYR A 116 6.58 10.22 -7.72
CA TYR A 116 5.94 11.53 -7.91
C TYR A 116 6.19 12.46 -6.72
N VAL A 117 5.99 11.99 -5.49
CA VAL A 117 6.22 12.78 -4.26
C VAL A 117 7.67 13.28 -4.20
N ASP A 118 8.61 12.38 -4.44
CA ASP A 118 10.04 12.68 -4.41
C ASP A 118 10.49 13.73 -5.45
N ARG A 119 9.85 13.76 -6.62
CA ARG A 119 10.20 14.69 -7.72
C ARG A 119 9.45 16.01 -7.65
N SER A 120 8.19 15.99 -7.23
CA SER A 120 7.27 17.12 -7.41
C SER A 120 6.90 17.80 -6.10
N VAL A 121 6.93 17.08 -4.98
CA VAL A 121 6.48 17.59 -3.68
C VAL A 121 7.65 17.94 -2.77
N VAL A 122 8.74 17.16 -2.80
CA VAL A 122 9.95 17.40 -1.98
C VAL A 122 11.26 17.46 -2.80
N PRO A 123 11.33 18.25 -3.89
CA PRO A 123 12.51 18.28 -4.78
C PRO A 123 13.80 18.72 -4.08
N TRP A 124 13.72 19.59 -3.07
CA TRP A 124 14.87 20.11 -2.32
C TRP A 124 15.67 19.02 -1.59
N TYR A 125 15.06 17.87 -1.29
CA TYR A 125 15.75 16.72 -0.69
C TYR A 125 16.79 16.11 -1.65
N ASN A 126 16.52 16.15 -2.95
CA ASN A 126 17.45 15.69 -3.98
C ASN A 126 18.61 16.68 -4.16
N GLU A 127 18.35 17.99 -4.03
CA GLU A 127 19.37 19.04 -4.11
C GLU A 127 20.35 19.03 -2.92
N TYR A 128 19.85 18.76 -1.70
CA TYR A 128 20.71 18.55 -0.52
C TYR A 128 21.74 17.44 -0.73
N LYS A 129 21.38 16.41 -1.50
CA LYS A 129 22.23 15.28 -1.86
C LYS A 129 23.38 15.70 -2.78
N SER A 130 23.10 16.54 -3.78
CA SER A 130 24.11 17.09 -4.71
C SER A 130 25.15 17.97 -4.01
N ALA A 131 24.80 18.60 -2.90
CA ALA A 131 25.71 19.48 -2.16
C ALA A 131 26.65 18.74 -1.19
N LYS A 132 26.44 17.43 -0.96
CA LYS A 132 27.19 16.61 0.01
C LYS A 132 27.98 15.44 -0.59
N SER A 133 27.86 15.20 -1.90
CA SER A 133 28.67 14.24 -2.67
C SER A 133 29.85 14.94 -3.35
#